data_AF-A0A5K1EQN2-F1
#
_entry.id   AF-A0A5K1EQN2-F1
#
_cell.length_a   1.000
_cell.length_b   1.000
_cell.length_c   1.000
_cell.angle_alpha   90.00
_cell.angle_beta   90.00
_cell.angle_gamma   90.00
#
_symmetry.space_group_name_H-M   'P 1'
#
loop_
_entity.id
_entity.type
_entity.pdbx_description
1 polymer ?
#
loop_
_entity_poly.entity_id
_entity_poly.type
_entity_poly.pdbx_seq_one_letter_code
_entity_poly.pdbx_strand_id
1 'polypeptide(L)'
;GNLSVASFYAALKTKWEELDYHVNDDWNCGSDHELYWQKEWMDRTFIFLGGLRDEFESIRSQILNCDETPGIEEVYARVESEEQRRQ
;
A
#
# COMPACT_ATOMS: atom_id res chain seq x y z
N GLY A 1 -14.40 -7.42 6.86
CA GLY A 1 -14.19 -8.71 6.17
C GLY A 1 -13.21 -9.55 6.96
N ASN A 2 -13.33 -10.88 6.88
CA ASN A 2 -12.54 -11.85 7.68
C ASN A 2 -11.26 -12.33 6.97
N LEU A 3 -10.77 -11.58 5.97
CA LEU A 3 -9.58 -11.93 5.20
C LEU A 3 -8.32 -11.67 6.02
N SER A 4 -7.29 -12.52 5.91
CA SER A 4 -5.97 -12.19 6.46
C SER A 4 -5.37 -10.96 5.79
N VAL A 5 -4.41 -10.30 6.44
CA VAL A 5 -3.66 -9.17 5.86
C VAL A 5 -3.05 -9.56 4.52
N ALA A 6 -2.43 -10.75 4.45
CA ALA A 6 -1.87 -11.28 3.21
C ALA A 6 -2.91 -11.43 2.08
N SER A 7 -4.09 -11.98 2.39
CA SER A 7 -5.16 -12.17 1.38
C SER A 7 -5.72 -10.83 0.90
N PHE A 8 -5.88 -9.87 1.81
CA PHE A 8 -6.32 -8.52 1.47
C PHE A 8 -5.31 -7.79 0.60
N TYR A 9 -4.03 -7.84 0.95
CA TYR A 9 -2.96 -7.22 0.18
C TYR A 9 -2.80 -7.84 -1.20
N ALA A 10 -2.88 -9.17 -1.32
CA ALA A 10 -2.84 -9.85 -2.61
C ALA A 10 -3.98 -9.40 -3.54
N ALA A 11 -5.20 -9.25 -3.01
CA ALA A 11 -6.34 -8.75 -3.78
C ALA A 11 -6.12 -7.32 -4.29
N LEU A 12 -5.50 -6.45 -3.47
CA LEU A 12 -5.13 -5.10 -3.91
C LEU A 12 -4.04 -5.12 -4.97
N LYS A 13 -2.98 -5.93 -4.80
CA LYS A 13 -1.92 -6.08 -5.81
C LYS A 13 -2.48 -6.48 -7.17
N THR A 14 -3.35 -7.48 -7.22
CA THR A 14 -3.98 -7.90 -8.48
C THR A 14 -4.75 -6.74 -9.14
N LYS A 15 -5.45 -5.92 -8.36
CA LYS A 15 -6.15 -4.74 -8.90
C LYS A 15 -5.22 -3.66 -9.39
N TRP A 16 -4.10 -3.43 -8.70
CA TRP A 16 -3.09 -2.49 -9.16
C TRP A 16 -2.38 -2.98 -10.41
N GLU A 17 -2.06 -4.26 -10.51
CA GLU A 17 -1.50 -4.87 -11.74
C GLU A 17 -2.45 -4.71 -12.94
N GLU A 18 -3.76 -4.88 -12.74
CA GLU A 18 -4.78 -4.60 -13.77
C GLU A 18 -4.78 -3.12 -14.18
N LEU A 19 -4.64 -2.18 -13.23
CA LEU A 19 -4.56 -0.75 -13.53
C LEU A 19 -3.26 -0.40 -14.27
N ASP A 20 -2.14 -0.94 -13.81
CA ASP A 20 -0.80 -0.72 -14.36
C ASP A 20 -0.70 -1.19 -15.80
N TYR A 21 -1.39 -2.29 -16.14
CA TYR A 21 -1.50 -2.77 -17.52
C TYR A 21 -2.17 -1.76 -18.47
N HIS A 22 -3.03 -0.89 -17.95
CA HIS A 22 -3.75 0.12 -18.73
C HIS A 22 -3.09 1.50 -18.72
N VAL A 23 -2.03 1.71 -17.93
CA VAL A 23 -1.24 2.95 -17.96
C VAL A 23 -0.44 2.96 -19.26
N ASN A 24 -0.71 3.95 -20.11
CA ASN A 24 -0.07 4.07 -21.43
C ASN A 24 1.27 4.80 -21.30
N ASP A 25 2.32 4.29 -21.93
CA ASP A 25 3.72 4.77 -21.80
C ASP A 25 4.02 6.12 -22.50
N ASP A 26 3.00 6.84 -22.97
CA ASP A 26 3.15 8.13 -23.68
C ASP A 26 3.46 9.29 -22.71
N TRP A 27 4.47 9.12 -21.86
CA TRP A 27 4.99 10.16 -20.98
C TRP A 27 5.86 11.12 -21.78
N ASN A 28 5.46 12.40 -21.86
CA ASN A 28 6.22 13.42 -22.58
C ASN A 28 7.59 13.74 -21.94
N CYS A 29 7.83 13.33 -20.68
CA CYS A 29 9.07 13.51 -19.95
C CYS A 29 9.23 12.47 -18.82
N GLY A 30 10.45 11.98 -18.58
CA GLY A 30 10.74 11.02 -17.50
C GLY A 30 10.49 11.55 -16.08
N SER A 31 10.56 12.87 -15.87
CA SER A 31 10.23 13.49 -14.57
C SER A 31 8.73 13.41 -14.24
N ASP A 32 7.86 13.47 -15.24
CA ASP A 32 6.41 13.33 -15.04
C ASP A 32 6.05 11.89 -14.67
N HIS A 33 6.76 10.92 -15.25
CA HIS A 33 6.63 9.50 -14.93
C HIS A 33 7.05 9.19 -13.47
N GLU A 34 8.17 9.73 -13.00
CA GLU A 34 8.64 9.53 -11.61
C GLU A 34 7.68 10.14 -10.59
N LEU A 35 7.21 11.37 -10.83
CA LEU A 35 6.24 12.04 -9.96
C LEU A 35 4.88 11.34 -9.94
N TYR A 36 4.44 10.80 -11.08
CA TYR A 36 3.22 9.98 -11.15
C TYR A 36 3.35 8.75 -10.27
N TRP A 37 4.42 7.97 -10.45
CA TRP A 37 4.61 6.75 -9.66
C TRP A 37 4.78 7.03 -8.18
N GLN A 38 5.46 8.12 -7.81
CA GLN A 38 5.58 8.52 -6.41
C GLN A 38 4.21 8.75 -5.76
N LYS A 39 3.29 9.41 -6.47
CA LYS A 39 1.92 9.61 -6.00
C LYS A 39 1.12 8.32 -5.98
N GLU A 40 1.20 7.51 -7.03
CA GLU A 40 0.53 6.22 -7.10
C GLU A 40 0.95 5.30 -5.94
N TRP A 41 2.25 5.17 -5.67
CA TRP A 41 2.74 4.33 -4.57
C TRP A 41 2.29 4.85 -3.20
N MET A 42 2.22 6.17 -3.04
CA MET A 42 1.69 6.79 -1.83
C MET A 42 0.19 6.48 -1.68
N ASP A 43 -0.62 6.69 -2.72
CA ASP A 43 -2.06 6.43 -2.70
C ASP A 43 -2.38 4.96 -2.42
N ARG A 44 -1.63 4.03 -3.03
CA ARG A 44 -1.74 2.59 -2.76
C ARG A 44 -1.46 2.25 -1.29
N THR A 45 -0.47 2.92 -0.69
CA THR A 45 -0.15 2.76 0.74
C THR A 45 -1.32 3.21 1.61
N PHE A 46 -1.93 4.36 1.32
CA PHE A 46 -3.10 4.85 2.06
C PHE A 46 -4.33 3.98 1.85
N ILE A 47 -4.57 3.48 0.63
CA ILE A 47 -5.67 2.55 0.33
C ILE A 47 -5.50 1.26 1.14
N PHE A 48 -4.29 0.70 1.18
CA PHE A 48 -4.01 -0.48 1.99
C PHE A 48 -4.27 -0.22 3.47
N LEU A 49 -3.66 0.82 4.05
CA LEU A 49 -3.84 1.19 5.47
C LEU A 49 -5.30 1.50 5.83
N GLY A 50 -6.02 2.18 4.94
CA GLY A 50 -7.43 2.55 5.12
C GLY A 50 -8.37 1.35 5.03
N GLY A 51 -8.00 0.29 4.32
CA GLY A 51 -8.77 -0.96 4.23
C GLY A 51 -8.48 -1.96 5.35
N LEU A 52 -7.50 -1.70 6.22
CA LEU A 52 -7.22 -2.57 7.37
C LEU A 52 -8.35 -2.51 8.42
N ARG A 53 -8.53 -3.63 9.12
CA ARG A 53 -9.44 -3.73 10.27
C ARG A 53 -9.01 -2.80 11.42
N ASP A 54 -9.96 -2.37 12.22
CA ASP A 54 -9.74 -1.45 13.36
C ASP A 54 -8.73 -1.96 14.39
N GLU A 55 -8.56 -3.29 14.51
CA GLU A 55 -7.56 -3.89 15.39
C GLU A 55 -6.11 -3.50 15.04
N PHE A 56 -5.86 -3.04 13.80
CA PHE A 56 -4.57 -2.54 13.32
C PHE A 56 -4.40 -1.03 13.47
N GLU A 57 -5.33 -0.32 14.13
CA GLU A 57 -5.24 1.14 14.31
C GLU A 57 -3.90 1.58 14.93
N SER A 58 -3.39 0.84 15.92
CA SER A 58 -2.12 1.18 16.56
C SER A 58 -0.95 1.18 15.57
N ILE A 59 -0.84 0.16 14.70
CA ILE A 59 0.26 0.08 13.74
C ILE A 59 0.05 1.06 12.58
N ARG A 60 -1.19 1.30 12.18
CA ARG A 60 -1.55 2.35 11.21
C ARG A 60 -1.11 3.73 11.70
N SER A 61 -1.47 4.09 12.93
CA SER A 61 -1.03 5.35 13.56
C SER A 61 0.50 5.45 13.67
N GLN A 62 1.20 4.37 14.01
CA GLN A 62 2.68 4.38 14.05
C GLN A 62 3.30 4.64 12.69
N ILE A 63 2.80 3.99 11.63
CA ILE A 63 3.30 4.15 10.26
C ILE A 63 3.04 5.56 9.74
N LEU A 64 1.85 6.10 9.99
CA LEU A 64 1.46 7.45 9.55
C LEU A 64 2.19 8.58 10.30
N ASN A 65 2.74 8.29 11.48
CA ASN A 65 3.52 9.23 12.27
C ASN A 65 5.04 9.16 11.99
N CYS A 66 5.50 8.34 11.05
CA CYS A 66 6.90 8.36 10.61
C CYS A 66 7.20 9.65 9.82
N ASP A 67 8.43 10.18 9.98
CA ASP A 67 8.87 11.41 9.30
C ASP A 67 8.75 11.29 7.77
N GLU A 68 9.01 10.09 7.25
CA GLU A 68 8.75 9.72 5.87
C GLU A 68 7.75 8.56 5.83
N THR A 69 6.74 8.67 4.96
CA THR A 69 5.79 7.58 4.74
C THR A 69 6.52 6.41 4.07
N PRO A 70 6.59 5.23 4.70
CA PRO A 70 7.31 4.11 4.13
C PRO A 70 6.65 3.62 2.84
N GLY A 71 7.43 2.97 1.98
CA GLY A 71 6.89 2.33 0.77
C GLY A 71 5.92 1.20 1.10
N ILE A 72 5.01 0.92 0.18
CA ILE A 72 3.90 -0.01 0.42
C ILE A 72 4.34 -1.42 0.85
N GLU A 73 5.43 -1.94 0.30
CA GLU A 73 5.92 -3.28 0.65
C GLU A 73 6.45 -3.33 2.09
N GLU A 74 7.06 -2.25 2.57
CA GLU A 74 7.50 -2.14 3.96
C GLU A 74 6.30 -2.02 4.90
N VAL A 75 5.33 -1.18 4.53
CA VAL A 75 4.06 -1.05 5.26
C VAL A 75 3.36 -2.41 5.37
N TYR A 76 3.27 -3.15 4.27
CA TYR A 76 2.74 -4.51 4.25
C TYR A 76 3.48 -5.43 5.23
N ALA A 77 4.82 -5.50 5.14
CA ALA A 77 5.62 -6.37 5.98
C ALA A 77 5.44 -6.07 7.49
N ARG A 78 5.36 -4.79 7.86
CA ARG A 78 5.09 -4.36 9.24
C ARG A 78 3.72 -4.83 9.72
N VAL A 79 2.67 -4.64 8.90
CA VAL A 79 1.29 -5.02 9.26
C VAL A 79 1.12 -6.54 9.30
N GLU A 80 1.73 -7.27 8.36
CA GLU A 80 1.75 -8.74 8.36
C GLU A 80 2.44 -9.28 9.61
N SER A 81 3.60 -8.74 9.98
CA SER A 81 4.30 -9.12 11.20
C SER A 81 3.44 -8.88 12.45
N GLU A 82 2.70 -7.78 12.50
CA GLU A 82 1.77 -7.48 13.60
C GLU A 82 0.57 -8.43 13.64
N GLU A 83 0.04 -8.87 12.48
CA GLU A 83 -1.00 -9.91 12.43
C GLU A 83 -0.47 -11.23 12.99
N GLN A 84 0.73 -11.66 12.56
CA GLN A 84 1.37 -12.89 13.05
C GLN A 84 1.66 -12.84 14.56
N ARG A 85 2.05 -11.68 15.10
CA ARG A 85 2.32 -11.48 16.53
C ARG A 85 1.04 -11.57 17.40
N ARG A 86 -0.13 -11.31 16.81
CA ARG A 86 -1.43 -11.30 17.50
C ARG A 86 -2.12 -12.67 17.50
N GLN A 87 -1.70 -13.57 16.61
CA GLN A 87 -2.13 -14.98 16.60
C GLN A 87 -1.53 -15.74 17.78
#